data_AF-A0A7C5EK95-F1
#
_entry.id   AF-A0A7C5EK95-F1
#
_cell.length_a   1.000
_cell.length_b   1.000
_cell.length_c   1.000
_cell.angle_alpha   90.00
_cell.angle_beta   90.00
_cell.angle_gamma   90.00
#
_symmetry.space_group_name_H-M   'P 1'
#
loop_
_entity.id
_entity.type
_entity.pdbx_description
1 polymer ?
#
loop_
_entity_poly.entity_id
_entity_poly.type
_entity_poly.pdbx_seq_one_letter_code
_entity_poly.pdbx_strand_id
1 'polypeptide(L)'
;MSKWFFFSTVLLAICVPGYAAETNDLFTLYRSVMENRSLAQSEREMKVQRLLASLNRPDFLGFVRDAAKKEPRYTDERSEYSLTMHFFASIYANGPGKAESLQETLAQLPDSTLPSTWKIALLDALKLNRRSDMTEPEVIAVISALSEAGQSKQNSDIFRSMCFSHLGNFLTSERELITQKAPELKDAIEKHDKSALPKRDDANVRLAAKLIDAMCEYKTTLQKTADEVKDDQVKAHLKKLLSKWGPVPDTPTK
;
A
#
# COMPACT_ATOMS: atom_id res chain seq x y z
N MET A 1 -23.49 -47.30 36.18
CA MET A 1 -24.26 -46.17 35.61
C MET A 1 -23.33 -44.98 35.48
N SER A 2 -22.92 -44.61 34.27
CA SER A 2 -21.92 -43.57 34.00
C SER A 2 -22.56 -42.18 33.92
N LYS A 3 -21.91 -41.18 34.53
CA LYS A 3 -22.20 -39.76 34.30
C LYS A 3 -21.14 -39.22 33.32
N TRP A 4 -21.55 -38.90 32.11
CA TRP A 4 -20.81 -38.08 31.17
C TRP A 4 -21.57 -36.75 31.04
N PHE A 5 -20.96 -35.66 31.50
CA PHE A 5 -21.44 -34.31 31.20
C PHE A 5 -20.74 -33.85 29.93
N PHE A 6 -21.50 -33.77 28.83
CA PHE A 6 -21.06 -33.14 27.59
C PHE A 6 -21.24 -31.62 27.70
N PHE A 7 -20.16 -30.89 27.43
CA PHE A 7 -20.17 -29.47 27.06
C PHE A 7 -20.97 -29.31 25.75
N SER A 8 -22.05 -28.52 25.76
CA SER A 8 -22.77 -28.14 24.55
C SER A 8 -22.41 -26.70 24.18
N THR A 9 -21.59 -26.57 23.16
CA THR A 9 -21.27 -25.36 22.40
C THR A 9 -22.55 -24.79 21.77
N VAL A 10 -22.93 -23.58 22.15
CA VAL A 10 -23.96 -22.81 21.43
C VAL A 10 -23.30 -22.17 20.22
N LEU A 11 -23.32 -22.89 19.09
CA LEU A 11 -23.13 -22.33 17.76
C LEU A 11 -24.41 -21.57 17.37
N LEU A 12 -24.40 -20.25 17.54
CA LEU A 12 -25.40 -19.37 16.95
C LEU A 12 -25.04 -19.16 15.47
N ALA A 13 -25.56 -20.05 14.63
CA ALA A 13 -25.66 -19.85 13.20
C ALA A 13 -26.59 -18.66 12.92
N ILE A 14 -26.04 -17.56 12.40
CA ILE A 14 -26.83 -16.51 11.77
C ILE A 14 -27.01 -16.93 10.31
N CYS A 15 -28.11 -17.62 10.03
CA CYS A 15 -28.63 -17.75 8.66
C CYS A 15 -29.54 -16.55 8.41
N VAL A 16 -29.15 -15.64 7.51
CA VAL A 16 -30.06 -14.65 6.91
C VAL A 16 -30.34 -15.07 5.47
N PRO A 17 -31.61 -15.26 5.05
CA PRO A 17 -31.97 -15.56 3.67
C PRO A 17 -32.12 -14.24 2.87
N GLY A 18 -31.46 -14.11 1.71
CA GLY A 18 -31.67 -12.92 0.86
C GLY A 18 -30.67 -12.61 -0.26
N TYR A 19 -29.81 -13.54 -0.70
CA TYR A 19 -28.90 -13.31 -1.83
C TYR A 19 -29.67 -13.14 -3.16
N ALA A 20 -29.96 -11.89 -3.58
CA ALA A 20 -29.99 -11.43 -4.98
C ALA A 20 -30.51 -9.97 -5.13
N ALA A 21 -30.04 -9.01 -4.33
CA ALA A 21 -30.20 -7.56 -4.62
C ALA A 21 -29.28 -6.67 -3.75
N GLU A 22 -28.00 -7.03 -3.53
CA GLU A 22 -27.26 -6.48 -2.38
C GLU A 22 -25.85 -5.98 -2.75
N THR A 23 -25.74 -4.89 -3.51
CA THR A 23 -24.54 -4.03 -3.43
C THR A 23 -24.76 -2.83 -2.50
N ASN A 24 -26.00 -2.62 -2.03
CA ASN A 24 -26.36 -1.51 -1.13
C ASN A 24 -26.47 -1.88 0.35
N ASP A 25 -26.29 -3.16 0.70
CA ASP A 25 -26.54 -3.67 2.07
C ASP A 25 -25.29 -3.62 2.97
N LEU A 26 -24.11 -3.96 2.47
CA LEU A 26 -22.92 -4.13 3.31
C LEU A 26 -22.50 -2.85 4.08
N PHE A 27 -22.53 -1.69 3.41
CA PHE A 27 -22.24 -0.41 4.07
C PHE A 27 -23.34 -0.03 5.09
N THR A 28 -24.60 -0.36 4.77
CA THR A 28 -25.75 -0.13 5.66
C THR A 28 -25.66 -0.99 6.91
N LEU A 29 -25.27 -2.26 6.75
CA LEU A 29 -25.00 -3.20 7.85
C LEU A 29 -23.82 -2.75 8.70
N TYR A 30 -22.72 -2.30 8.09
CA TYR A 30 -21.60 -1.69 8.82
C TYR A 30 -22.07 -0.51 9.68
N ARG A 31 -22.84 0.40 9.09
CA ARG A 31 -23.35 1.59 9.79
C ARG A 31 -24.28 1.21 10.93
N SER A 32 -25.17 0.23 10.73
CA SER A 32 -26.09 -0.22 11.79
C SER A 32 -25.35 -0.83 12.99
N VAL A 33 -24.24 -1.55 12.75
CA VAL A 33 -23.37 -2.05 13.83
C VAL A 33 -22.67 -0.88 14.54
N MET A 34 -22.12 0.07 13.80
CA MET A 34 -21.39 1.20 14.37
C MET A 34 -22.26 2.21 15.13
N GLU A 35 -23.51 2.39 14.70
CA GLU A 35 -24.48 3.28 15.34
C GLU A 35 -25.23 2.62 16.51
N ASN A 36 -25.04 1.32 16.73
CA ASN A 36 -25.68 0.61 17.83
C ASN A 36 -25.12 1.06 19.19
N ARG A 37 -25.83 1.99 19.83
CA ARG A 37 -25.46 2.57 21.13
C ARG A 37 -25.57 1.59 22.30
N SER A 38 -26.20 0.43 22.13
CA SER A 38 -26.27 -0.60 23.18
C SER A 38 -24.98 -1.42 23.28
N LEU A 39 -24.08 -1.31 22.30
CA LEU A 39 -22.79 -1.99 22.29
C LEU A 39 -21.68 -1.04 22.74
N ALA A 40 -20.71 -1.56 23.47
CA ALA A 40 -19.48 -0.82 23.75
C ALA A 40 -18.69 -0.56 22.45
N GLN A 41 -17.90 0.51 22.39
CA GLN A 41 -17.12 0.88 21.19
C GLN A 41 -16.24 -0.28 20.70
N SER A 42 -15.52 -0.94 21.60
CA SER A 42 -14.66 -2.08 21.29
C SER A 42 -15.42 -3.28 20.73
N GLU A 43 -16.66 -3.52 21.17
CA GLU A 43 -17.52 -4.58 20.64
C GLU A 43 -17.99 -4.26 19.22
N ARG A 44 -18.29 -3.00 18.93
CA ARG A 44 -18.67 -2.55 17.58
C ARG A 44 -17.50 -2.74 16.61
N GLU A 45 -16.32 -2.27 17.00
CA GLU A 45 -15.09 -2.42 16.20
C GLU A 45 -14.78 -3.90 15.93
N MET A 46 -14.89 -4.77 16.95
CA MET A 46 -14.66 -6.20 16.79
C MET A 46 -15.68 -6.86 15.85
N LYS A 47 -16.96 -6.47 15.92
CA LYS A 47 -18.00 -6.98 15.01
C LYS A 47 -17.75 -6.54 13.58
N VAL A 48 -17.42 -5.26 13.36
CA VAL A 48 -17.05 -4.74 12.05
C VAL A 48 -15.81 -5.43 11.51
N GLN A 49 -14.77 -5.59 12.32
CA GLN A 49 -13.55 -6.25 11.91
C GLN A 49 -13.83 -7.68 11.45
N ARG A 50 -14.65 -8.44 12.19
CA ARG A 50 -15.05 -9.80 11.78
C ARG A 50 -15.85 -9.80 10.49
N LEU A 51 -16.84 -8.91 10.37
CA LEU A 51 -17.68 -8.78 9.18
C LEU A 51 -16.84 -8.50 7.93
N LEU A 52 -15.97 -7.50 8.01
CA LEU A 52 -15.15 -7.08 6.88
C LEU A 52 -14.03 -8.08 6.57
N ALA A 53 -13.45 -8.73 7.59
CA ALA A 53 -12.41 -9.73 7.39
C ALA A 53 -12.91 -11.02 6.73
N SER A 54 -14.21 -11.33 6.82
CA SER A 54 -14.80 -12.52 6.20
C SER A 54 -15.27 -12.30 4.75
N LEU A 55 -15.15 -11.09 4.22
CA LEU A 55 -15.55 -10.79 2.85
C LEU A 55 -14.57 -11.39 1.84
N ASN A 56 -15.07 -11.66 0.64
CA ASN A 56 -14.18 -11.81 -0.51
C ASN A 56 -13.63 -10.44 -0.95
N ARG A 57 -12.59 -10.47 -1.78
CA ARG A 57 -11.93 -9.26 -2.29
C ARG A 57 -12.89 -8.30 -3.03
N PRO A 58 -13.68 -8.75 -4.04
CA PRO A 58 -14.63 -7.85 -4.71
C PRO A 58 -15.57 -7.12 -3.77
N ASP A 59 -16.15 -7.82 -2.79
CA ASP A 59 -17.10 -7.25 -1.83
C ASP A 59 -16.42 -6.25 -0.89
N PHE A 60 -15.21 -6.56 -0.43
CA PHE A 60 -14.42 -5.64 0.39
C PHE A 60 -14.07 -4.36 -0.37
N LEU A 61 -13.60 -4.48 -1.62
CA LEU A 61 -13.29 -3.30 -2.43
C LEU A 61 -14.56 -2.52 -2.80
N GLY A 62 -15.71 -3.21 -2.95
CA GLY A 62 -17.03 -2.59 -3.03
C GLY A 62 -17.35 -1.74 -1.80
N PHE A 63 -17.12 -2.30 -0.60
CA PHE A 63 -17.28 -1.58 0.66
C PHE A 63 -16.38 -0.34 0.74
N VAL A 64 -15.10 -0.43 0.37
CA VAL A 64 -14.16 0.71 0.39
C VAL A 64 -14.67 1.85 -0.49
N ARG A 65 -15.16 1.53 -1.71
CA ARG A 65 -15.73 2.54 -2.62
C ARG A 65 -16.96 3.20 -2.02
N ASP A 66 -17.84 2.40 -1.42
CA ASP A 66 -19.06 2.90 -0.79
C ASP A 66 -18.76 3.75 0.44
N ALA A 67 -17.82 3.34 1.28
CA ALA A 67 -17.38 4.08 2.45
C ALA A 67 -16.84 5.46 2.07
N ALA A 68 -16.02 5.54 1.02
CA ALA A 68 -15.48 6.80 0.52
C ALA A 68 -16.57 7.75 -0.03
N LYS A 69 -17.60 7.20 -0.68
CA LYS A 69 -18.70 7.99 -1.26
C LYS A 69 -19.71 8.45 -0.22
N LYS A 70 -20.09 7.55 0.70
CA LYS A 70 -21.20 7.74 1.63
C LYS A 70 -20.77 8.46 2.91
N GLU A 71 -19.51 8.33 3.31
CA GLU A 71 -18.97 8.94 4.54
C GLU A 71 -17.57 9.55 4.28
N PRO A 72 -17.49 10.77 3.73
CA PRO A 72 -16.23 11.42 3.38
C PRO A 72 -15.24 11.53 4.56
N ARG A 73 -15.73 11.58 5.81
CA ARG A 73 -14.90 11.57 7.03
C ARG A 73 -13.96 10.37 7.13
N TYR A 74 -14.28 9.22 6.52
CA TYR A 74 -13.37 8.06 6.52
C TYR A 74 -12.15 8.25 5.63
N THR A 75 -12.18 9.29 4.78
CA THR A 75 -11.04 9.75 3.98
C THR A 75 -10.27 10.89 4.65
N ASP A 76 -10.71 11.36 5.82
CA ASP A 76 -9.96 12.35 6.60
C ASP A 76 -8.91 11.65 7.48
N GLU A 77 -7.65 12.02 7.31
CA GLU A 77 -6.53 11.51 8.12
C GLU A 77 -6.65 11.91 9.61
N ARG A 78 -7.50 12.90 9.94
CA ARG A 78 -7.70 13.45 11.30
C ARG A 78 -8.96 12.96 12.00
N SER A 79 -9.71 12.04 11.39
CA SER A 79 -10.93 11.50 11.99
C SER A 79 -10.63 10.93 13.39
N GLU A 80 -11.21 11.53 14.43
CA GLU A 80 -11.20 11.03 15.81
C GLU A 80 -11.84 9.63 15.95
N TYR A 81 -12.54 9.17 14.90
CA TYR A 81 -13.05 7.83 14.79
C TYR A 81 -11.97 6.91 14.22
N SER A 82 -11.68 5.83 14.96
CA SER A 82 -10.80 4.69 14.66
C SER A 82 -11.08 3.92 13.35
N LEU A 83 -11.93 4.46 12.46
CA LEU A 83 -12.49 3.81 11.27
C LEU A 83 -12.11 4.59 10.00
N THR A 84 -10.82 4.80 9.80
CA THR A 84 -10.26 5.44 8.61
C THR A 84 -9.92 4.41 7.53
N MET A 85 -9.55 4.87 6.34
CA MET A 85 -8.99 3.98 5.31
C MET A 85 -7.81 3.13 5.82
N HIS A 86 -7.01 3.63 6.78
CA HIS A 86 -5.96 2.84 7.44
C HIS A 86 -6.50 1.66 8.26
N PHE A 87 -7.62 1.86 8.95
CA PHE A 87 -8.28 0.76 9.65
C PHE A 87 -8.76 -0.31 8.67
N PHE A 88 -9.41 0.11 7.57
CA PHE A 88 -9.84 -0.83 6.54
C PHE A 88 -8.65 -1.53 5.86
N ALA A 89 -7.57 -0.83 5.55
CA ALA A 89 -6.39 -1.43 4.93
C ALA A 89 -5.73 -2.48 5.84
N SER A 90 -5.71 -2.24 7.16
CA SER A 90 -5.26 -3.23 8.14
C SER A 90 -6.13 -4.48 8.13
N ILE A 91 -7.46 -4.34 8.05
CA ILE A 91 -8.37 -5.49 7.95
C ILE A 91 -8.13 -6.25 6.65
N TYR A 92 -7.99 -5.53 5.54
CA TYR A 92 -7.74 -6.11 4.23
C TYR A 92 -6.49 -6.98 4.20
N ALA A 93 -5.36 -6.44 4.67
CA ALA A 93 -4.08 -7.14 4.72
C ALA A 93 -4.13 -8.43 5.57
N ASN A 94 -5.01 -8.49 6.57
CA ASN A 94 -5.17 -9.64 7.46
C ASN A 94 -6.33 -10.59 7.08
N GLY A 95 -7.17 -10.20 6.13
CA GLY A 95 -8.36 -10.94 5.72
C GLY A 95 -8.42 -11.10 4.20
N PRO A 96 -9.29 -10.36 3.48
CA PRO A 96 -9.54 -10.57 2.05
C PRO A 96 -8.29 -10.47 1.16
N GLY A 97 -7.31 -9.64 1.53
CA GLY A 97 -6.05 -9.46 0.82
C GLY A 97 -4.92 -10.39 1.28
N LYS A 98 -5.11 -11.18 2.34
CA LYS A 98 -4.03 -11.96 2.96
C LYS A 98 -3.39 -12.99 2.02
N ALA A 99 -4.19 -13.58 1.15
CA ALA A 99 -3.73 -14.60 0.20
C ALA A 99 -3.28 -14.01 -1.15
N GLU A 100 -3.42 -12.70 -1.35
CA GLU A 100 -2.99 -12.05 -2.59
C GLU A 100 -1.46 -12.02 -2.68
N SER A 101 -0.98 -12.20 -3.90
CA SER A 101 0.39 -11.82 -4.22
C SER A 101 0.57 -10.31 -4.06
N LEU A 102 1.81 -9.90 -3.80
CA LEU A 102 2.15 -8.47 -3.76
C LEU A 102 1.77 -7.75 -5.06
N GLN A 103 1.95 -8.41 -6.19
CA GLN A 103 1.58 -7.88 -7.51
C GLN A 103 0.07 -7.62 -7.64
N GLU A 104 -0.77 -8.56 -7.20
CA GLU A 104 -2.24 -8.38 -7.19
C GLU A 104 -2.67 -7.24 -6.28
N THR A 105 -1.99 -7.07 -5.14
CA THR A 105 -2.27 -5.97 -4.22
C THR A 105 -1.88 -4.62 -4.85
N LEU A 106 -0.69 -4.53 -5.45
CA LEU A 106 -0.20 -3.31 -6.12
C LEU A 106 -1.00 -2.96 -7.38
N ALA A 107 -1.66 -3.92 -8.03
CA ALA A 107 -2.56 -3.67 -9.15
C ALA A 107 -3.78 -2.80 -8.78
N GLN A 108 -4.03 -2.54 -7.49
CA GLN A 108 -5.04 -1.60 -7.03
C GLN A 108 -4.63 -0.13 -7.16
N LEU A 109 -3.33 0.20 -7.21
CA LEU A 109 -2.85 1.58 -7.29
C LEU A 109 -3.36 2.35 -8.53
N PRO A 110 -3.41 1.76 -9.75
CA PRO A 110 -3.96 2.44 -10.91
C PRO A 110 -5.50 2.47 -10.94
N ASP A 111 -6.22 1.73 -10.08
CA ASP A 111 -7.69 1.69 -10.12
C ASP A 111 -8.29 3.06 -9.73
N SER A 112 -8.84 3.77 -10.71
CA SER A 112 -9.45 5.10 -10.52
C SER A 112 -10.75 5.08 -9.71
N THR A 113 -11.35 3.91 -9.52
CA THR A 113 -12.56 3.75 -8.72
C THR A 113 -12.27 3.73 -7.21
N LEU A 114 -11.02 3.48 -6.81
CA LEU A 114 -10.58 3.47 -5.43
C LEU A 114 -10.08 4.86 -5.00
N PRO A 115 -10.44 5.34 -3.80
CA PRO A 115 -10.01 6.66 -3.33
C PRO A 115 -8.50 6.69 -3.07
N SER A 116 -7.86 7.84 -3.30
CA SER A 116 -6.42 8.01 -3.03
C SER A 116 -6.03 7.65 -1.60
N THR A 117 -6.88 7.94 -0.62
CA THR A 117 -6.65 7.65 0.80
C THR A 117 -6.65 6.15 1.11
N TRP A 118 -7.44 5.35 0.40
CA TRP A 118 -7.33 3.88 0.43
C TRP A 118 -5.96 3.43 -0.08
N LYS A 119 -5.54 3.94 -1.24
CA LYS A 119 -4.27 3.53 -1.85
C LYS A 119 -3.08 3.86 -0.95
N ILE A 120 -3.09 5.04 -0.32
CA ILE A 120 -2.09 5.44 0.67
C ILE A 120 -2.11 4.48 1.87
N ALA A 121 -3.28 4.25 2.45
CA ALA A 121 -3.45 3.34 3.58
C ALA A 121 -3.00 1.89 3.26
N LEU A 122 -3.26 1.41 2.05
CA LEU A 122 -2.81 0.11 1.57
C LEU A 122 -1.28 0.04 1.51
N LEU A 123 -0.62 1.06 0.98
CA LEU A 123 0.85 1.13 0.95
C LEU A 123 1.46 1.16 2.35
N ASP A 124 0.86 1.90 3.29
CA ASP A 124 1.26 1.93 4.69
C ASP A 124 1.12 0.56 5.37
N ALA A 125 0.02 -0.16 5.08
CA ALA A 125 -0.24 -1.49 5.62
C ALA A 125 0.77 -2.53 5.11
N LEU A 126 1.20 -2.42 3.84
CA LEU A 126 2.17 -3.33 3.24
C LEU A 126 3.58 -3.22 3.84
N LYS A 127 3.95 -2.07 4.43
CA LYS A 127 5.27 -1.82 5.06
C LYS A 127 6.44 -2.29 4.18
N LEU A 128 6.39 -1.97 2.88
CA LEU A 128 7.29 -2.49 1.85
C LEU A 128 8.78 -2.37 2.21
N ASN A 129 9.18 -1.25 2.81
CA ASN A 129 10.56 -0.97 3.22
C ASN A 129 11.04 -1.78 4.45
N ARG A 130 10.17 -2.58 5.07
CA ARG A 130 10.52 -3.47 6.20
C ARG A 130 10.55 -4.94 5.80
N ARG A 131 10.21 -5.26 4.56
CA ARG A 131 10.26 -6.64 4.04
C ARG A 131 11.69 -6.94 3.60
N SER A 132 12.27 -8.03 4.12
CA SER A 132 13.59 -8.53 3.74
C SER A 132 13.51 -9.83 2.93
N ASP A 133 12.30 -10.36 2.75
CA ASP A 133 11.95 -11.65 2.19
C ASP A 133 11.54 -11.58 0.71
N MET A 134 11.55 -10.40 0.08
CA MET A 134 11.11 -10.22 -1.30
C MET A 134 12.07 -10.87 -2.30
N THR A 135 11.48 -11.47 -3.32
CA THR A 135 12.16 -12.01 -4.49
C THR A 135 12.52 -10.91 -5.50
N GLU A 136 13.47 -11.18 -6.41
CA GLU A 136 13.84 -10.24 -7.49
C GLU A 136 12.61 -9.74 -8.28
N PRO A 137 11.65 -10.58 -8.72
CA PRO A 137 10.45 -10.13 -9.39
C PRO A 137 9.55 -9.23 -8.53
N GLU A 138 9.42 -9.50 -7.23
CA GLU A 138 8.62 -8.67 -6.33
C GLU A 138 9.23 -7.28 -6.13
N VAL A 139 10.55 -7.20 -5.98
CA VAL A 139 11.27 -5.92 -5.89
C VAL A 139 11.03 -5.09 -7.16
N ILE A 140 11.15 -5.72 -8.33
CA ILE A 140 10.89 -5.06 -9.62
C ILE A 140 9.42 -4.60 -9.72
N ALA A 141 8.47 -5.44 -9.30
CA ALA A 141 7.04 -5.10 -9.32
C ALA A 141 6.72 -3.90 -8.41
N VAL A 142 7.32 -3.81 -7.23
CA VAL A 142 7.18 -2.66 -6.32
C VAL A 142 7.71 -1.38 -6.97
N ILE A 143 8.92 -1.44 -7.55
CA ILE A 143 9.55 -0.28 -8.19
C ILE A 143 8.68 0.23 -9.34
N SER A 144 8.25 -0.67 -10.24
CA SER A 144 7.40 -0.32 -11.39
C SER A 144 6.06 0.25 -10.93
N ALA A 145 5.35 -0.43 -10.02
CA ALA A 145 4.04 0.01 -9.57
C ALA A 145 4.07 1.40 -8.89
N LEU A 146 5.05 1.64 -8.01
CA LEU A 146 5.17 2.94 -7.33
C LEU A 146 5.65 4.05 -8.27
N SER A 147 6.56 3.75 -9.20
CA SER A 147 7.03 4.71 -10.20
C SER A 147 5.88 5.13 -11.12
N GLU A 148 5.13 4.16 -11.65
CA GLU A 148 3.98 4.41 -12.53
C GLU A 148 2.87 5.19 -11.80
N ALA A 149 2.54 4.80 -10.57
CA ALA A 149 1.54 5.50 -9.76
C ALA A 149 1.96 6.93 -9.42
N GLY A 150 3.24 7.17 -9.12
CA GLY A 150 3.79 8.50 -8.86
C GLY A 150 3.77 9.42 -10.09
N GLN A 151 4.01 8.87 -11.28
CA GLN A 151 4.05 9.62 -12.53
C GLN A 151 2.66 9.84 -13.16
N SER A 152 1.66 9.03 -12.80
CA SER A 152 0.33 9.11 -13.39
C SER A 152 -0.40 10.40 -13.01
N LYS A 153 -0.71 11.23 -14.03
CA LYS A 153 -1.51 12.46 -13.88
C LYS A 153 -2.99 12.21 -13.58
N GLN A 154 -3.43 10.96 -13.64
CA GLN A 154 -4.79 10.58 -13.22
C GLN A 154 -4.89 10.46 -11.69
N ASN A 155 -3.76 10.33 -11.00
CA ASN A 155 -3.69 10.29 -9.55
C ASN A 155 -3.65 11.70 -8.96
N SER A 156 -4.18 11.87 -7.74
CA SER A 156 -4.07 13.14 -7.02
C SER A 156 -2.61 13.45 -6.68
N ASP A 157 -2.24 14.73 -6.63
CA ASP A 157 -0.87 15.16 -6.32
C ASP A 157 -0.39 14.64 -4.97
N ILE A 158 -1.27 14.57 -3.97
CA ILE A 158 -0.98 13.96 -2.66
C ILE A 158 -0.59 12.48 -2.83
N PHE A 159 -1.38 11.70 -3.56
CA PHE A 159 -1.09 10.27 -3.74
C PHE A 159 0.17 10.05 -4.56
N ARG A 160 0.38 10.84 -5.62
CA ARG A 160 1.62 10.84 -6.41
C ARG A 160 2.84 11.09 -5.51
N SER A 161 2.75 12.09 -4.63
CA SER A 161 3.79 12.40 -3.66
C SER A 161 4.05 11.28 -2.65
N MET A 162 2.99 10.63 -2.16
CA MET A 162 3.14 9.47 -1.29
C MET A 162 3.80 8.29 -2.01
N CYS A 163 3.46 8.02 -3.27
CA CYS A 163 4.12 6.98 -4.06
C CYS A 163 5.64 7.22 -4.14
N PHE A 164 6.09 8.46 -4.37
CA PHE A 164 7.51 8.79 -4.35
C PHE A 164 8.14 8.65 -2.96
N SER A 165 7.44 9.02 -1.88
CA SER A 165 7.92 8.79 -0.51
C SER A 165 8.14 7.29 -0.24
N HIS A 166 7.17 6.44 -0.58
CA HIS A 166 7.30 4.99 -0.44
C HIS A 166 8.41 4.42 -1.32
N LEU A 167 8.49 4.84 -2.59
CA LEU A 167 9.52 4.38 -3.53
C LEU A 167 10.93 4.76 -3.06
N GLY A 168 11.15 6.00 -2.61
CA GLY A 168 12.44 6.43 -2.08
C GLY A 168 12.85 5.64 -0.83
N ASN A 169 11.92 5.44 0.11
CA ASN A 169 12.21 4.63 1.30
C ASN A 169 12.53 3.17 0.92
N PHE A 170 11.77 2.61 -0.02
CA PHE A 170 11.97 1.25 -0.52
C PHE A 170 13.34 1.08 -1.19
N LEU A 171 13.70 1.97 -2.12
CA LEU A 171 15.00 1.92 -2.80
C LEU A 171 16.17 2.05 -1.81
N THR A 172 16.02 2.87 -0.77
CA THR A 172 17.04 3.01 0.29
C THR A 172 17.23 1.69 1.04
N SER A 173 16.13 1.05 1.45
CA SER A 173 16.16 -0.24 2.14
C SER A 173 16.70 -1.36 1.28
N GLU A 174 16.28 -1.45 0.00
CA GLU A 174 16.79 -2.46 -0.93
C GLU A 174 18.29 -2.29 -1.20
N ARG A 175 18.77 -1.04 -1.33
CA ARG A 175 20.21 -0.74 -1.42
C ARG A 175 20.98 -1.26 -0.21
N GLU A 176 20.45 -1.07 1.00
CA GLU A 176 21.09 -1.55 2.22
C GLU A 176 21.12 -3.08 2.25
N LEU A 177 20.00 -3.74 1.92
CA LEU A 177 19.89 -5.20 1.90
C LEU A 177 20.84 -5.84 0.89
N ILE A 178 20.90 -5.33 -0.34
CA ILE A 178 21.79 -5.89 -1.36
C ILE A 178 23.27 -5.65 -1.02
N THR A 179 23.60 -4.51 -0.40
CA THR A 179 24.97 -4.20 0.04
C THR A 179 25.41 -5.14 1.17
N GLN A 180 24.47 -5.54 2.05
CA GLN A 180 24.74 -6.55 3.07
C GLN A 180 24.93 -7.95 2.47
N LYS A 181 24.14 -8.31 1.44
CA LYS A 181 24.21 -9.62 0.77
C LYS A 181 25.42 -9.79 -0.14
N ALA A 182 25.82 -8.71 -0.82
CA ALA A 182 26.92 -8.68 -1.79
C ALA A 182 27.75 -7.38 -1.61
N PRO A 183 28.61 -7.30 -0.59
CA PRO A 183 29.39 -6.10 -0.27
C PRO A 183 30.26 -5.58 -1.41
N GLU A 184 30.70 -6.45 -2.32
CA GLU A 184 31.45 -6.09 -3.51
C GLU A 184 30.68 -5.20 -4.50
N LEU A 185 29.34 -5.17 -4.42
CA LEU A 185 28.49 -4.33 -5.27
C LEU A 185 28.29 -2.92 -4.70
N LYS A 186 28.73 -2.67 -3.45
CA LYS A 186 28.48 -1.43 -2.71
C LYS A 186 28.88 -0.19 -3.52
N ASP A 187 30.11 -0.14 -4.01
CA ASP A 187 30.64 1.01 -4.73
C ASP A 187 29.83 1.33 -5.99
N ALA A 188 29.45 0.31 -6.75
CA ALA A 188 28.63 0.48 -7.95
C ALA A 188 27.25 1.03 -7.61
N ILE A 189 26.62 0.52 -6.53
CA ILE A 189 25.28 0.94 -6.14
C ILE A 189 25.28 2.35 -5.52
N GLU A 190 26.24 2.67 -4.65
CA GLU A 190 26.34 4.01 -4.03
C GLU A 190 26.69 5.10 -5.04
N LYS A 191 27.51 4.79 -6.04
CA LYS A 191 27.86 5.72 -7.13
C LYS A 191 26.84 5.70 -8.27
N HIS A 192 25.83 4.83 -8.21
CA HIS A 192 24.85 4.63 -9.26
C HIS A 192 25.51 4.29 -10.62
N ASP A 193 26.60 3.52 -10.60
CA ASP A 193 27.43 3.20 -11.76
C ASP A 193 27.27 1.74 -12.17
N LYS A 194 26.48 1.51 -13.23
CA LYS A 194 26.29 0.16 -13.79
C LYS A 194 27.54 -0.40 -14.45
N SER A 195 28.46 0.45 -14.91
CA SER A 195 29.70 -0.01 -15.57
C SER A 195 30.70 -0.61 -14.58
N ALA A 196 30.58 -0.23 -13.30
CA ALA A 196 31.33 -0.80 -12.19
C ALA A 196 30.79 -2.17 -11.70
N LEU A 197 29.64 -2.63 -12.22
CA LEU A 197 29.11 -3.94 -11.87
C LEU A 197 29.97 -5.07 -12.46
N PRO A 198 30.18 -6.18 -11.72
CA PRO A 198 30.82 -7.38 -12.24
C PRO A 198 30.08 -7.93 -13.48
N LYS A 199 30.82 -8.48 -14.45
CA LYS A 199 30.24 -9.06 -15.69
C LYS A 199 29.59 -10.45 -15.51
N ARG A 200 29.42 -10.92 -14.27
CA ARG A 200 28.81 -12.22 -13.97
C ARG A 200 27.27 -12.08 -13.93
N ASP A 201 26.56 -13.12 -14.30
CA ASP A 201 25.10 -13.15 -14.30
C ASP A 201 24.54 -13.90 -13.10
N ASP A 202 24.41 -13.19 -11.98
CA ASP A 202 23.76 -13.69 -10.77
C ASP A 202 22.64 -12.74 -10.32
N ALA A 203 21.76 -13.25 -9.46
CA ALA A 203 20.58 -12.51 -9.01
C ALA A 203 20.93 -11.18 -8.31
N ASN A 204 22.02 -11.11 -7.56
CA ASN A 204 22.44 -9.86 -6.91
C ASN A 204 22.96 -8.86 -7.94
N VAL A 205 23.75 -9.28 -8.93
CA VAL A 205 24.22 -8.36 -9.99
C VAL A 205 23.04 -7.82 -10.83
N ARG A 206 22.07 -8.68 -11.19
CA ARG A 206 20.88 -8.24 -11.92
C ARG A 206 20.03 -7.28 -11.10
N LEU A 207 19.77 -7.61 -9.83
CA LEU A 207 19.02 -6.74 -8.92
C LEU A 207 19.74 -5.41 -8.70
N ALA A 208 21.06 -5.40 -8.51
CA ALA A 208 21.85 -4.18 -8.40
C ALA A 208 21.72 -3.31 -9.65
N ALA A 209 21.79 -3.89 -10.84
CA ALA A 209 21.60 -3.17 -12.09
C ALA A 209 20.20 -2.52 -12.16
N LYS A 210 19.15 -3.24 -11.76
CA LYS A 210 17.78 -2.74 -11.71
C LYS A 210 17.59 -1.64 -10.66
N LEU A 211 18.21 -1.78 -9.48
CA LEU A 211 18.18 -0.77 -8.44
C LEU A 211 18.89 0.51 -8.89
N ILE A 212 20.05 0.40 -9.55
CA ILE A 212 20.74 1.58 -10.09
C ILE A 212 19.87 2.29 -11.13
N ASP A 213 19.28 1.56 -12.08
CA ASP A 213 18.36 2.14 -13.07
C ASP A 213 17.20 2.87 -12.36
N ALA A 214 16.57 2.22 -11.38
CA ALA A 214 15.45 2.77 -10.63
C ALA A 214 15.82 4.01 -9.81
N MET A 215 16.99 4.04 -9.17
CA MET A 215 17.46 5.20 -8.42
C MET A 215 17.77 6.39 -9.32
N CYS A 216 18.32 6.15 -10.51
CA CYS A 216 18.53 7.20 -11.52
C CYS A 216 17.20 7.75 -12.03
N GLU A 217 16.27 6.87 -12.40
CA GLU A 217 14.93 7.26 -12.86
C GLU A 217 14.15 7.98 -11.77
N TYR A 218 14.23 7.52 -10.53
CA TYR A 218 13.55 8.12 -9.37
C TYR A 218 13.87 9.60 -9.22
N LYS A 219 15.15 10.01 -9.34
CA LYS A 219 15.53 11.43 -9.21
C LYS A 219 14.90 12.28 -10.31
N THR A 220 14.98 11.83 -11.56
CA THR A 220 14.45 12.55 -12.73
C THR A 220 12.93 12.66 -12.67
N THR A 221 12.25 11.56 -12.33
CA THR A 221 10.78 11.51 -12.26
C THR A 221 10.23 12.30 -11.07
N LEU A 222 10.93 12.29 -9.94
CA LEU A 222 10.62 13.09 -8.77
C LEU A 222 10.74 14.59 -9.05
N GLN A 223 11.85 15.03 -9.66
CA GLN A 223 12.05 16.44 -10.03
C GLN A 223 10.97 16.91 -11.00
N LYS A 224 10.73 16.15 -12.08
CA LYS A 224 9.68 16.45 -13.05
C LYS A 224 8.31 16.58 -12.38
N THR A 225 7.97 15.65 -11.48
CA THR A 225 6.69 15.70 -10.77
C THR A 225 6.60 16.92 -9.85
N ALA A 226 7.68 17.27 -9.14
CA ALA A 226 7.73 18.47 -8.31
C ALA A 226 7.52 19.77 -9.11
N ASP A 227 7.95 19.80 -10.38
CA ASP A 227 7.74 20.95 -11.25
C ASP A 227 6.32 21.04 -11.80
N GLU A 228 5.65 19.90 -11.98
CA GLU A 228 4.26 19.82 -12.45
C GLU A 228 3.21 20.13 -11.37
N VAL A 229 3.49 19.76 -10.11
CA VAL A 229 2.56 19.94 -8.99
C VAL A 229 2.38 21.42 -8.67
N LYS A 230 1.11 21.83 -8.54
CA LYS A 230 0.72 23.22 -8.25
C LYS A 230 0.57 23.51 -6.77
N ASP A 231 0.22 22.49 -5.97
CA ASP A 231 0.11 22.63 -4.52
C ASP A 231 1.49 22.84 -3.90
N ASP A 232 1.69 23.99 -3.24
CA ASP A 232 2.98 24.37 -2.68
C ASP A 232 3.45 23.44 -1.55
N GLN A 233 2.54 22.87 -0.77
CA GLN A 233 2.90 21.95 0.31
C GLN A 233 3.37 20.61 -0.26
N VAL A 234 2.65 20.07 -1.24
CA VAL A 234 3.03 18.84 -1.94
C VAL A 234 4.34 19.06 -2.71
N LYS A 235 4.48 20.19 -3.40
CA LYS A 235 5.72 20.56 -4.09
C LYS A 235 6.90 20.67 -3.14
N ALA A 236 6.72 21.31 -1.98
CA ALA A 236 7.75 21.40 -0.95
C ALA A 236 8.12 20.01 -0.40
N HIS A 237 7.14 19.12 -0.22
CA HIS A 237 7.39 17.75 0.18
C HIS A 237 8.23 16.99 -0.85
N LEU A 238 7.87 17.04 -2.14
CA LEU A 238 8.62 16.39 -3.22
C LEU A 238 10.06 16.92 -3.31
N LYS A 239 10.25 18.25 -3.18
CA LYS A 239 11.59 18.86 -3.13
C LYS A 239 12.40 18.40 -1.91
N LYS A 240 11.75 18.22 -0.75
CA LYS A 240 12.38 17.66 0.46
C LYS A 240 12.77 16.19 0.26
N LEU A 241 11.99 15.41 -0.47
CA LEU A 241 12.38 14.05 -0.84
C LEU A 241 13.60 14.07 -1.76
N LEU A 242 13.63 14.96 -2.76
CA LEU A 242 14.73 15.06 -3.71
C LEU A 242 16.05 15.44 -3.04
N SER A 243 16.03 16.37 -2.07
CA SER A 243 17.25 16.81 -1.38
C SER A 243 17.96 15.69 -0.62
N LYS A 244 17.24 14.63 -0.20
CA LYS A 244 17.84 13.45 0.43
C LYS A 244 18.65 12.58 -0.53
N TRP A 245 18.40 12.69 -1.83
CA TRP A 245 19.01 11.88 -2.86
C TRP A 245 20.18 12.59 -3.57
N GLY A 246 20.52 13.80 -3.14
CA GLY A 246 21.53 14.64 -3.79
C GLY A 246 21.05 15.25 -5.10
N PRO A 247 21.87 16.09 -5.77
CA PRO A 247 21.49 16.73 -7.01
C PRO A 247 21.17 15.67 -8.10
N VAL A 248 20.23 16.01 -8.98
CA VAL A 248 20.04 15.30 -10.25
C VAL A 248 21.34 15.52 -11.03
N PRO A 249 21.96 14.48 -11.62
CA PRO A 249 23.09 14.71 -12.52
C PRO A 249 22.64 15.67 -13.62
N ASP A 250 23.41 16.74 -13.86
CA ASP A 250 23.11 17.68 -14.92
C ASP A 250 22.91 16.88 -16.22
N THR A 251 21.69 16.91 -16.77
CA THR A 251 21.45 16.38 -18.10
C THR A 251 22.41 17.08 -19.04
N PRO A 252 23.27 16.37 -19.80
CA PRO A 252 24.07 17.00 -20.83
C PRO A 252 23.08 17.67 -21.79
N THR A 253 23.12 19.00 -21.82
CA THR A 253 22.43 19.77 -22.85
C THR A 253 22.99 19.28 -24.18
N LYS A 254 22.11 18.68 -25.00
CA LYS A 254 22.44 18.34 -26.39
C LYS A 254 22.77 19.60 -27.18
#